data_AF-A0A3D2RGW3-F1
#
_entry.id   AF-A0A3D2RGW3-F1
#
_cell.length_a   1.000
_cell.length_b   1.000
_cell.length_c   1.000
_cell.angle_alpha   90.00
_cell.angle_beta   90.00
_cell.angle_gamma   90.00
#
_symmetry.space_group_name_H-M   'P 1'
#
loop_
_entity.id
_entity.type
_entity.pdbx_description
1 polymer ?
#
loop_
_entity_poly.entity_id
_entity_poly.type
_entity_poly.pdbx_seq_one_letter_code
_entity_poly.pdbx_strand_id
1 'polypeptide(L)' 'MASNRPNILLITTDHLRFDTLGYTGDPVIQTPAIDRLASESIRLNRFFVQNPVGAPSRAS' A
#
# COMPACT_ATOMS: atom_id res chain seq x y z
N MET A 1 -29.77 -14.85 -5.23
CA MET A 1 -28.39 -15.39 -5.24
C MET A 1 -27.46 -14.20 -5.08
N ALA A 2 -26.65 -14.16 -4.02
CA ALA A 2 -25.62 -13.13 -3.92
C ALA A 2 -24.65 -13.34 -5.10
N SER A 3 -24.44 -12.31 -5.93
CA SER A 3 -23.48 -12.40 -7.04
C SER A 3 -22.10 -12.68 -6.44
N ASN A 4 -21.42 -13.72 -6.92
CA ASN A 4 -20.07 -14.11 -6.47
C ASN A 4 -18.98 -13.11 -6.93
N ARG A 5 -19.33 -11.83 -7.03
CA ARG A 5 -18.45 -10.75 -7.48
C ARG A 5 -17.84 -10.11 -6.23
N PRO A 6 -16.51 -10.17 -6.07
CA PRO A 6 -15.86 -9.52 -4.93
C PRO A 6 -15.98 -8.00 -5.04
N ASN A 7 -16.01 -7.34 -3.90
CA ASN A 7 -15.80 -5.90 -3.82
C ASN A 7 -14.29 -5.61 -3.89
N ILE A 8 -13.91 -4.57 -4.62
CA ILE A 8 -12.51 -4.14 -4.74
C ILE A 8 -12.38 -2.76 -4.11
N LEU A 9 -11.51 -2.64 -3.10
CA LEU A 9 -11.16 -1.37 -2.46
C LEU A 9 -9.69 -1.05 -2.80
N LEU A 10 -9.48 -0.02 -3.62
CA LEU A 10 -8.14 0.47 -3.95
C LEU A 10 -7.82 1.68 -3.07
N ILE A 11 -6.80 1.52 -2.21
CA ILE A 11 -6.30 2.59 -1.34
C ILE A 11 -4.92 3.00 -1.86
N THR A 12 -4.75 4.29 -2.14
CA THR A 12 -3.47 4.88 -2.55
C THR A 12 -3.12 6.04 -1.63
N THR A 13 -1.85 6.16 -1.28
CA THR A 13 -1.32 7.29 -0.50
C THR A 13 -0.46 8.17 -1.38
N ASP A 14 -0.52 9.49 -1.21
CA ASP A 14 0.41 10.40 -1.87
C ASP A 14 1.67 10.58 -1.02
N HIS A 15 2.85 10.53 -1.65
CA HIS A 15 4.15 10.74 -1.01
C HIS A 15 4.56 9.82 0.16
N LEU A 16 3.86 8.71 0.41
CA LEU A 16 4.27 7.73 1.43
C LEU A 16 5.55 7.01 1.00
N ARG A 17 6.60 7.12 1.81
CA ARG A 17 7.85 6.40 1.58
C ARG A 17 7.70 4.93 1.98
N PHE A 18 8.45 4.08 1.30
CA PHE A 18 8.48 2.64 1.61
C PHE A 18 8.98 2.38 3.04
N ASP A 19 9.95 3.15 3.54
CA ASP A 19 10.66 2.90 4.80
C ASP A 19 10.01 3.55 6.02
N THR A 20 8.80 4.10 5.90
CA THR A 20 8.11 4.85 6.97
C THR A 20 6.90 4.10 7.55
N LEU A 21 6.92 2.77 7.51
CA LEU A 21 5.86 1.91 8.05
C LEU A 21 6.44 0.94 9.08
N GLY A 22 5.66 0.62 10.11
CA GLY A 22 6.06 -0.31 11.17
C GLY A 22 6.48 -1.67 10.61
N TYR A 23 5.70 -2.24 9.68
CA TYR A 23 6.05 -3.51 9.05
C TYR A 23 7.31 -3.47 8.17
N THR A 24 7.75 -2.28 7.76
CA THR A 24 8.99 -2.07 6.99
C THR A 24 10.21 -1.85 7.88
N GLY A 25 10.03 -1.81 9.20
CA GLY A 25 11.10 -1.71 10.20
C GLY A 25 11.39 -0.29 10.68
N ASP A 26 10.49 0.68 10.46
CA ASP A 26 10.63 2.01 11.05
C ASP A 26 10.55 1.91 12.60
N PRO A 27 11.54 2.42 13.35
CA PRO A 27 11.60 2.24 14.80
C PRO A 27 10.73 3.24 15.59
N VAL A 28 10.16 4.26 14.94
CA VAL A 28 9.45 5.37 15.59
C VAL A 28 7.98 5.42 15.16
N ILE A 29 7.72 5.25 13.87
CA ILE A 29 6.39 5.40 13.28
C ILE A 29 5.52 4.19 13.62
N GLN A 30 4.35 4.46 14.21
CA GLN A 30 3.37 3.43 14.58
C GLN A 30 2.22 3.37 13.56
N THR A 31 2.10 2.26 12.84
CA THR A 31 1.08 2.06 11.81
C THR A 31 0.24 0.80 12.03
N PRO A 32 -0.36 0.60 13.23
CA PRO A 32 -0.93 -0.69 13.63
C PRO A 32 -2.01 -1.24 12.69
N ALA A 33 -2.80 -0.38 12.06
CA ALA A 33 -3.81 -0.79 11.08
C ALA A 33 -3.18 -1.31 9.76
N ILE A 34 -2.15 -0.62 9.26
CA ILE A 34 -1.43 -1.03 8.05
C ILE A 34 -0.58 -2.26 8.34
N ASP A 35 0.05 -2.33 9.51
CA ASP A 35 0.88 -3.47 9.92
C ASP A 35 0.05 -4.74 10.05
N ARG A 36 -1.15 -4.64 10.63
CA ARG A 36 -2.11 -5.74 10.66
C ARG A 36 -2.50 -6.16 9.24
N LEU A 37 -2.91 -5.22 8.39
CA LEU A 37 -3.25 -5.52 7.00
C LEU A 37 -2.10 -6.21 6.26
N ALA A 38 -0.87 -5.75 6.49
CA ALA A 38 0.34 -6.33 5.91
C ALA A 38 0.60 -7.78 6.38
N SER A 39 0.25 -8.14 7.62
CA SER A 39 0.37 -9.52 8.14
C SER A 39 -0.65 -10.51 7.54
N GLU A 40 -1.79 -9.99 7.06
CA GLU A 40 -2.88 -10.76 6.46
C GLU A 40 -2.82 -10.75 4.91
N SER A 41 -1.81 -10.11 4.32
CA SER A 41 -1.71 -9.82 2.88
C SER A 41 -0.47 -10.39 2.20
N ILE A 42 -0.52 -10.47 0.87
CA ILE A 42 0.67 -10.61 0.03
C ILE A 42 1.36 -9.24 -0.05
N ARG A 43 2.66 -9.19 0.22
CA ARG A 43 3.46 -7.95 0.22
C ARG A 43 4.44 -7.91 -0.95
N LEU A 44 4.50 -6.79 -1.64
CA LEU A 44 5.42 -6.55 -2.75
C LEU A 44 6.60 -5.69 -2.27
N ASN A 45 7.69 -6.33 -1.84
CA ASN A 45 8.87 -5.63 -1.29
C ASN A 45 9.73 -4.93 -2.37
N ARG A 46 9.36 -5.07 -3.66
CA ARG A 46 10.05 -4.48 -4.82
C ARG A 46 9.01 -3.93 -5.81
N PHE A 47 8.12 -3.07 -5.33
CA PHE A 47 7.09 -2.42 -6.12
C PHE A 47 7.50 -0.98 -6.46
N PHE A 48 7.53 -0.64 -7.74
CA PHE A 48 8.01 0.65 -8.23
C PHE A 48 6.94 1.36 -9.05
N VAL A 49 6.91 2.68 -8.95
CA VAL A 49 6.10 3.53 -9.83
C VAL A 49 6.82 3.75 -11.16
N GLN A 50 6.05 3.92 -12.24
CA GLN A 50 6.62 4.17 -13.57
C GLN A 50 7.14 5.60 -13.74
N ASN A 51 6.68 6.53 -12.89
CA ASN A 51 7.09 7.92 -12.90
C ASN A 51 7.14 8.46 -11.45
N PRO A 52 8.16 9.25 -11.07
CA PRO A 52 8.24 9.83 -9.73
C PRO A 52 7.30 11.04 -9.51
N VAL A 53 6.65 11.55 -10.55
CA VAL A 53 5.70 12.68 -10.47
C VAL A 53 4.28 12.15 -10.32
N GLY A 54 3.50 12.73 -9.39
CA GLY A 54 2.20 12.20 -8.98
C GLY A 54 1.19 12.00 -10.11
N ALA A 55 1.00 12.99 -10.99
CA ALA A 55 0.04 12.88 -12.10
C ALA A 55 0.39 11.76 -13.11
N PRO A 56 1.59 11.70 -13.70
CA PRO A 56 1.96 10.60 -14.60
C PRO A 56 2.11 9.25 -13.90
N SER A 57 2.43 9.21 -12.60
CA SER A 57 2.45 7.97 -11.80
C SER A 57 1.06 7.33 -11.68
N ARG A 58 0.01 8.15 -11.50
CA ARG A 58 -1.37 7.67 -11.39
C ARG A 58 -2.03 7.34 -12.73
N ALA A 59 -1.50 7.88 -13.83
CA ALA A 59 -2.06 7.67 -15.16
C ALA A 59 -1.59 6.37 -15.84
N SER A 60 -0.55 5.71 -15.31
CA SER A 60 0.06 4.50 -15.88
C SER A 60 -0.71 3.22 -15.59
#